data_AF-A0A5C8B128-F1
#
_entry.id   AF-A0A5C8B128-F1
#
_cell.length_a   1.000
_cell.length_b   1.000
_cell.length_c   1.000
_cell.angle_alpha   90.00
_cell.angle_beta   90.00
_cell.angle_gamma   90.00
#
_symmetry.space_group_name_H-M   'P 1'
#
loop_
_entity.id
_entity.type
_entity.pdbx_description
1 polymer ?
#
loop_
_entity_poly.entity_id
_entity_poly.type
_entity_poly.pdbx_seq_one_letter_code
_entity_poly.pdbx_strand_id
1 'polypeptide(L)'
;MFNLKNIRRQSGAGRLSAICLAVSTLSFGLAASSYAAISDHHEFEASVHVPYRAAANARPGDESRTFTLDFSFPLNQKEQVVAWKLELLTPSGRVAQTWTGTEKLLNQTVLKQVYWSGRSSSSALPDGVYQLRLSAAAIESKEIVNQARKPVAQVVNEVLLHNKAEVTEQLWPMQVGSSAQVAMPPFAGLKTAKSARTMSAPPAAASSKTAMAPAVPASNGFPYTVYYGNLHSQTNHSDGGGNLSACTGAQNPQSAAYGPTDAYQYAMNKGLDFLMTSEHNHMYDGSDATNASANPTTAKNLYQSGLNAAASFNASNPNFLGIYGLEWGVINNGGHMNIFNSNELLGWEYNSSNQLIADTLTTKNDYAGLYTLMRQRGWIGQFNHPSTSGQFLVNGVPLAYTADGDQAMVACEVLNTSAFSTNTTETETSRSTYEGACNKALEAGFHVAFTTNQDNHCANWGASYTNRN
;
A
#
# COMPACT_ATOMS: atom_id res chain seq x y z
N MET A 1 54.57 45.68 -74.60
CA MET A 1 55.33 46.94 -74.45
C MET A 1 54.77 47.68 -73.23
N PHE A 2 55.66 48.10 -72.31
CA PHE A 2 55.43 48.83 -71.02
C PHE A 2 54.81 48.00 -69.87
N ASN A 3 55.55 47.40 -68.92
CA ASN A 3 56.61 47.85 -67.96
C ASN A 3 55.99 48.59 -66.74
N LEU A 4 55.64 47.90 -65.64
CA LEU A 4 56.40 47.65 -64.38
C LEU A 4 56.54 48.85 -63.42
N LYS A 5 56.05 48.67 -62.17
CA LYS A 5 56.74 48.90 -60.88
C LYS A 5 55.78 48.49 -59.73
N ASN A 6 55.99 47.33 -59.09
CA ASN A 6 56.67 47.11 -57.79
C ASN A 6 55.95 47.85 -56.63
N ILE A 7 55.58 47.25 -55.48
CA ILE A 7 56.41 46.52 -54.49
C ILE A 7 55.54 45.60 -53.58
N ARG A 8 56.10 44.41 -53.27
CA ARG A 8 55.94 43.47 -52.11
C ARG A 8 55.11 43.96 -50.89
N ARG A 9 54.43 43.14 -50.07
CA ARG A 9 54.87 41.94 -49.30
C ARG A 9 53.67 41.36 -48.49
N GLN A 10 53.64 40.04 -48.26
CA GLN A 10 53.23 39.23 -47.07
C GLN A 10 52.25 39.87 -46.03
N SER A 11 51.29 39.22 -45.39
CA SER A 11 50.97 37.80 -45.11
C SER A 11 49.73 37.77 -44.20
N GLY A 12 48.94 36.69 -44.21
CA GLY A 12 48.32 36.16 -42.99
C GLY A 12 46.83 36.38 -42.75
N ALA A 13 46.09 35.26 -42.78
CA ALA A 13 44.90 34.92 -41.98
C ALA A 13 43.69 35.88 -42.00
N GLY A 14 42.73 35.55 -42.85
CA GLY A 14 41.36 36.10 -42.76
C GLY A 14 40.64 35.59 -41.51
N ARG A 15 40.19 36.53 -40.67
CA ARG A 15 39.14 36.31 -39.67
C ARG A 15 37.79 36.43 -40.38
N LEU A 16 37.07 35.32 -40.50
CA LEU A 16 35.66 35.32 -40.87
C LEU A 16 34.81 35.57 -39.61
N SER A 17 34.13 36.71 -39.59
CA SER A 17 33.11 37.07 -38.62
C SER A 17 31.91 36.12 -38.75
N ALA A 18 31.67 35.29 -37.74
CA ALA A 18 30.41 34.57 -37.59
C ALA A 18 29.44 35.43 -36.78
N ILE A 19 28.37 35.87 -37.44
CA ILE A 19 27.21 36.49 -36.83
C ILE A 19 26.43 35.40 -36.09
N CYS A 20 26.34 35.51 -34.76
CA CYS A 20 25.46 34.68 -33.94
C CYS A 20 23.99 35.00 -34.26
N LEU A 21 23.33 34.13 -35.03
CA LEU A 21 21.88 34.01 -34.99
C LEU A 21 21.53 33.05 -33.85
N ALA A 22 21.10 33.60 -32.71
CA ALA A 22 20.47 32.83 -31.66
C ALA A 22 19.06 32.44 -32.13
N VAL A 23 18.90 31.21 -32.64
CA VAL A 23 17.60 30.60 -32.88
C VAL A 23 17.12 30.02 -31.56
N SER A 24 16.28 30.77 -30.86
CA SER A 24 15.53 30.30 -29.69
C SER A 24 14.54 29.22 -30.11
N THR A 25 14.97 27.96 -30.07
CA THR A 25 14.06 26.82 -30.10
C THR A 25 13.53 26.63 -28.68
N LEU A 26 12.29 27.09 -28.43
CA LEU A 26 11.54 26.68 -27.26
C LEU A 26 11.26 25.18 -27.36
N SER A 27 12.06 24.39 -26.66
CA SER A 27 11.79 22.97 -26.42
C SER A 27 10.60 22.86 -25.46
N PHE A 28 9.38 22.76 -26.00
CA PHE A 28 8.24 22.21 -25.25
C PHE A 28 8.50 20.71 -25.06
N GLY A 29 9.00 20.34 -23.88
CA GLY A 29 9.33 18.96 -23.55
C GLY A 29 9.43 18.75 -22.05
N LEU A 30 8.43 19.20 -21.28
CA LEU A 30 8.30 18.95 -19.84
C LEU A 30 6.82 18.74 -19.53
N ALA A 31 6.29 17.55 -19.81
CA ALA A 31 4.97 17.13 -19.32
C ALA A 31 4.75 15.60 -19.34
N ALA A 32 5.67 14.79 -19.86
CA ALA A 32 5.44 13.35 -20.05
C ALA A 32 6.12 12.44 -19.01
N SER A 33 6.97 12.99 -18.13
CA SER A 33 7.87 12.23 -17.26
C SER A 33 7.37 12.01 -15.83
N SER A 34 6.06 12.14 -15.63
CA SER A 34 5.41 11.94 -14.31
C SER A 34 4.34 10.87 -14.37
N TYR A 35 4.10 10.21 -15.50
CA TYR A 35 2.87 9.43 -15.70
C TYR A 35 2.95 7.95 -15.28
N ALA A 36 4.13 7.36 -15.02
CA ALA A 36 4.22 5.93 -14.75
C ALA A 36 4.53 5.58 -13.27
N ALA A 37 5.28 6.41 -12.53
CA ALA A 37 5.50 6.27 -11.06
C ALA A 37 4.19 6.48 -10.29
N ILE A 38 3.26 7.13 -10.97
CA ILE A 38 1.97 7.58 -10.52
C ILE A 38 0.91 6.46 -10.66
N SER A 39 1.21 5.35 -11.34
CA SER A 39 0.17 4.38 -11.72
C SER A 39 -0.16 3.31 -10.66
N ASP A 40 0.67 3.14 -9.62
CA ASP A 40 0.25 2.46 -8.38
C ASP A 40 -0.56 3.45 -7.52
N HIS A 41 -1.70 3.01 -6.98
CA HIS A 41 -2.68 3.84 -6.26
C HIS A 41 -3.56 4.79 -7.12
N HIS A 42 -3.79 4.46 -8.39
CA HIS A 42 -4.74 5.16 -9.27
C HIS A 42 -6.20 4.74 -9.11
N GLU A 43 -6.52 3.83 -8.21
CA GLU A 43 -7.86 3.26 -8.12
C GLU A 43 -8.78 4.15 -7.27
N PHE A 44 -10.09 4.05 -7.53
CA PHE A 44 -11.08 4.68 -6.66
C PHE A 44 -11.19 3.89 -5.37
N GLU A 45 -11.00 4.58 -4.25
CA GLU A 45 -11.05 4.04 -2.91
C GLU A 45 -12.26 4.60 -2.15
N ALA A 46 -12.92 3.72 -1.39
CA ALA A 46 -14.02 4.07 -0.52
C ALA A 46 -13.90 3.31 0.79
N SER A 47 -13.92 4.02 1.91
CA SER A 47 -13.92 3.41 3.22
C SER A 47 -14.91 4.03 4.20
N VAL A 48 -15.24 3.29 5.24
CA VAL A 48 -16.06 3.63 6.39
C VAL A 48 -15.26 3.30 7.64
N HIS A 49 -15.24 4.24 8.58
CA HIS A 49 -14.67 4.07 9.89
C HIS A 49 -15.71 4.35 10.96
N VAL A 50 -15.81 3.42 11.91
CA VAL A 50 -16.53 3.61 13.16
C VAL A 50 -15.75 2.92 14.29
N PRO A 51 -15.68 3.50 15.50
CA PRO A 51 -15.16 2.79 16.66
C PRO A 51 -15.88 1.46 16.87
N TYR A 52 -15.15 0.38 17.18
CA TYR A 52 -15.76 -0.94 17.40
C TYR A 52 -16.77 -0.93 18.55
N ARG A 53 -16.49 -0.17 19.62
CA ARG A 53 -17.41 0.08 20.74
C ARG A 53 -17.84 1.55 20.77
N ALA A 54 -19.00 1.82 21.34
CA ALA A 54 -19.44 3.18 21.60
C ALA A 54 -18.45 3.86 22.55
N ALA A 55 -18.39 5.19 22.51
CA ALA A 55 -17.44 5.96 23.29
C ALA A 55 -17.56 5.62 24.79
N ALA A 56 -16.43 5.42 25.47
CA ALA A 56 -16.43 4.97 26.87
C ALA A 56 -17.10 5.97 27.84
N ASN A 57 -17.25 7.23 27.42
CA ASN A 57 -17.96 8.29 28.15
C ASN A 57 -19.42 8.45 27.72
N ALA A 58 -19.93 7.63 26.81
CA ALA A 58 -21.34 7.59 26.47
C ALA A 58 -22.16 7.11 27.68
N ARG A 59 -23.43 7.52 27.78
CA ARG A 59 -24.30 7.05 28.85
C ARG A 59 -24.48 5.53 28.73
N PRO A 60 -24.61 4.77 29.83
CA PRO A 60 -24.92 3.35 29.75
C PRO A 60 -26.13 3.09 28.84
N GLY A 61 -25.94 2.28 27.79
CA GLY A 61 -26.97 1.98 26.78
C GLY A 61 -27.03 2.95 25.59
N ASP A 62 -26.22 4.01 25.58
CA ASP A 62 -26.03 4.88 24.42
C ASP A 62 -25.08 4.21 23.42
N GLU A 63 -25.65 3.84 22.28
CA GLU A 63 -24.94 3.20 21.17
C GLU A 63 -24.74 4.16 20.00
N SER A 64 -25.03 5.45 20.17
CA SER A 64 -24.94 6.42 19.09
C SER A 64 -23.50 6.61 18.61
N ARG A 65 -23.34 6.72 17.28
CA ARG A 65 -22.03 6.85 16.63
C ARG A 65 -22.16 7.70 15.38
N THR A 66 -21.07 8.35 15.04
CA THR A 66 -20.87 8.94 13.71
C THR A 66 -20.00 7.98 12.92
N PHE A 67 -20.53 7.51 11.79
CA PHE A 67 -19.77 6.77 10.79
C PHE A 67 -19.10 7.79 9.88
N THR A 68 -17.80 7.65 9.66
CA THR A 68 -17.04 8.52 8.76
C THR A 68 -16.76 7.74 7.49
N LEU A 69 -17.31 8.18 6.36
CA LEU A 69 -16.99 7.67 5.03
C LEU A 69 -15.85 8.53 4.45
N ASP A 70 -14.91 7.89 3.79
CA ASP A 70 -13.76 8.49 3.14
C ASP A 70 -13.73 8.02 1.68
N PHE A 71 -13.65 8.96 0.75
CA PHE A 71 -13.60 8.71 -0.68
C PHE A 71 -12.35 9.35 -1.28
N SER A 72 -11.54 8.52 -1.94
CA SER A 72 -10.24 8.86 -2.48
C SER A 72 -10.17 8.38 -3.93
N PHE A 73 -9.57 9.17 -4.81
CA PHE A 73 -9.27 8.74 -6.18
C PHE A 73 -7.99 9.48 -6.58
N PRO A 74 -6.84 9.02 -6.05
CA PRO A 74 -5.59 9.73 -6.21
C PRO A 74 -5.28 9.91 -7.69
N LEU A 75 -4.76 11.09 -8.04
CA LEU A 75 -4.21 11.40 -9.37
C LEU A 75 -5.25 11.38 -10.53
N ASN A 76 -6.53 11.12 -10.23
CA ASN A 76 -7.62 11.26 -11.19
C ASN A 76 -7.80 12.73 -11.62
N GLN A 77 -7.62 12.99 -12.91
CA GLN A 77 -7.64 14.34 -13.49
C GLN A 77 -9.05 14.84 -13.85
N LYS A 78 -10.08 14.01 -13.68
CA LYS A 78 -11.45 14.31 -14.11
C LYS A 78 -12.38 14.49 -12.91
N GLU A 79 -13.35 15.38 -13.01
CA GLU A 79 -14.38 15.51 -11.95
C GLU A 79 -15.24 14.25 -11.91
N GLN A 80 -15.30 13.61 -10.74
CA GLN A 80 -16.09 12.42 -10.48
C GLN A 80 -17.29 12.77 -9.59
N VAL A 81 -18.34 11.96 -9.70
CA VAL A 81 -19.40 11.85 -8.70
C VAL A 81 -19.31 10.46 -8.07
N VAL A 82 -19.11 10.45 -6.76
CA VAL A 82 -19.13 9.24 -5.95
C VAL A 82 -20.56 8.94 -5.56
N ALA A 83 -21.12 7.83 -6.05
CA ALA A 83 -22.40 7.31 -5.60
C ALA A 83 -22.17 6.26 -4.51
N TRP A 84 -22.75 6.44 -3.33
CA TRP A 84 -22.50 5.56 -2.18
C TRP A 84 -23.79 5.11 -1.48
N LYS A 85 -23.74 3.87 -0.98
CA LYS A 85 -24.76 3.24 -0.14
C LYS A 85 -24.08 2.66 1.09
N LEU A 86 -24.57 3.02 2.27
CA LEU A 86 -24.14 2.46 3.55
C LEU A 86 -25.29 1.66 4.16
N GLU A 87 -25.04 0.42 4.56
CA GLU A 87 -26.02 -0.45 5.18
C GLU A 87 -25.52 -0.95 6.54
N LEU A 88 -26.36 -0.83 7.56
CA LEU A 88 -26.14 -1.47 8.85
C LEU A 88 -26.75 -2.87 8.81
N LEU A 89 -25.92 -3.89 8.89
CA LEU A 89 -26.30 -5.29 8.92
C LEU A 89 -26.32 -5.81 10.35
N THR A 90 -27.42 -6.47 10.72
CA THR A 90 -27.57 -7.22 11.98
C THR A 90 -26.59 -8.40 12.05
N PRO A 91 -26.38 -9.00 13.24
CA PRO A 91 -25.61 -10.25 13.36
C PRO A 91 -26.12 -11.40 12.48
N SER A 92 -27.41 -11.35 12.09
CA SER A 92 -28.03 -12.30 11.15
C SER A 92 -27.85 -11.96 9.67
N GLY A 93 -27.09 -10.91 9.34
CA GLY A 93 -26.89 -10.42 7.97
C GLY A 93 -28.05 -9.61 7.38
N ARG A 94 -29.16 -9.43 8.11
CA ARG A 94 -30.29 -8.60 7.66
C ARG A 94 -29.94 -7.11 7.75
N VAL A 95 -30.36 -6.34 6.75
CA VAL A 95 -30.23 -4.86 6.76
C VAL A 95 -31.19 -4.28 7.81
N ALA A 96 -30.63 -3.62 8.81
CA ALA A 96 -31.35 -2.87 9.84
C ALA A 96 -31.62 -1.42 9.43
N GLN A 97 -30.67 -0.80 8.72
CA GLN A 97 -30.78 0.59 8.28
C GLN A 97 -29.93 0.83 7.02
N THR A 98 -30.36 1.78 6.19
CA THR A 98 -29.67 2.15 4.96
C THR A 98 -29.56 3.68 4.87
N TRP A 99 -28.40 4.14 4.41
CA TRP A 99 -28.15 5.52 4.01
C TRP A 99 -27.59 5.53 2.59
N THR A 100 -27.89 6.58 1.83
CA THR A 100 -27.38 6.75 0.46
C THR A 100 -27.04 8.20 0.22
N GLY A 101 -26.05 8.46 -0.63
CA GLY A 101 -25.72 9.82 -1.04
C GLY A 101 -24.84 9.86 -2.28
N THR A 102 -24.58 11.09 -2.72
CA THR A 102 -23.63 11.38 -3.79
C THR A 102 -22.69 12.49 -3.35
N GLU A 103 -21.40 12.37 -3.65
CA GLU A 103 -20.40 13.39 -3.34
C GLU A 103 -19.60 13.74 -4.60
N LYS A 104 -19.13 14.99 -4.72
CA LYS A 104 -18.24 15.40 -5.81
C LYS A 104 -16.80 15.16 -5.40
N LEU A 105 -16.01 14.54 -6.27
CA LEU A 105 -14.62 14.19 -6.01
C LEU A 105 -13.72 14.70 -7.14
N LEU A 106 -12.71 15.51 -6.77
CA LEU A 106 -11.67 15.99 -7.68
C LEU A 106 -10.41 16.33 -6.89
N ASN A 107 -9.30 15.65 -7.18
CA ASN A 107 -7.95 15.92 -6.65
C ASN A 107 -7.79 15.98 -5.12
N GLN A 108 -8.83 15.73 -4.33
CA GLN A 108 -8.81 15.76 -2.88
C GLN A 108 -9.78 14.72 -2.33
N THR A 109 -9.37 14.08 -1.24
CA THR A 109 -10.22 13.16 -0.48
C THR A 109 -11.48 13.86 0.04
N VAL A 110 -12.62 13.15 -0.01
CA VAL A 110 -13.90 13.63 0.52
C VAL A 110 -14.28 12.83 1.76
N LEU A 111 -14.56 13.53 2.86
CA LEU A 111 -15.07 12.94 4.09
C LEU A 111 -16.57 13.19 4.24
N LYS A 112 -17.34 12.14 4.48
CA LYS A 112 -18.78 12.21 4.75
C LYS A 112 -19.14 11.59 6.08
N GLN A 113 -19.73 12.38 6.98
CA GLN A 113 -20.23 11.88 8.27
C GLN A 113 -21.70 11.46 8.16
N VAL A 114 -21.99 10.26 8.67
CA VAL A 114 -23.34 9.71 8.81
C VAL A 114 -23.61 9.46 10.29
N TYR A 115 -24.59 10.16 10.85
CA TYR A 115 -24.97 9.96 12.25
C TYR A 115 -25.96 8.79 12.39
N TRP A 116 -25.66 7.90 13.33
CA TRP A 116 -26.54 6.83 13.77
C TRP A 116 -26.90 7.04 15.24
N SER A 117 -28.19 7.09 15.53
CA SER A 117 -28.72 7.35 16.87
C SER A 117 -28.54 6.19 17.86
N GLY A 118 -27.98 5.06 17.43
CA GLY A 118 -27.91 3.85 18.25
C GLY A 118 -29.27 3.16 18.39
N ARG A 119 -29.46 2.47 19.52
CA ARG A 119 -30.74 1.83 19.87
C ARG A 119 -31.82 2.88 20.11
N SER A 120 -32.94 2.76 19.41
CA SER A 120 -34.17 3.49 19.75
C SER A 120 -35.15 2.58 20.48
N SER A 121 -36.09 3.15 21.24
CA SER A 121 -37.20 2.40 21.84
C SER A 121 -38.08 1.69 20.81
N SER A 122 -38.03 2.10 19.54
CA SER A 122 -38.78 1.53 18.41
C SER A 122 -38.02 0.44 17.63
N SER A 123 -36.72 0.25 17.85
CA SER A 123 -35.90 -0.73 17.12
C SER A 123 -35.18 -1.64 18.10
N ALA A 124 -35.69 -2.86 18.27
CA ALA A 124 -35.02 -3.90 19.04
C ALA A 124 -33.77 -4.39 18.28
N LEU A 125 -32.66 -3.68 18.44
CA LEU A 125 -31.34 -4.10 17.93
C LEU A 125 -30.68 -4.95 19.02
N PRO A 126 -30.71 -6.30 18.93
CA PRO A 126 -30.13 -7.16 19.94
C PRO A 126 -28.63 -6.92 20.11
N ASP A 127 -28.13 -7.33 21.26
CA ASP A 127 -26.71 -7.43 21.58
C ASP A 127 -25.97 -8.29 20.54
N GLY A 128 -24.83 -7.82 20.03
CA GLY A 128 -24.04 -8.57 19.06
C GLY A 128 -23.08 -7.74 18.21
N VAL A 129 -22.41 -8.41 17.27
CA VAL A 129 -21.53 -7.79 16.28
C VAL A 129 -22.33 -7.50 15.02
N TYR A 130 -22.45 -6.22 14.69
CA TYR A 130 -23.06 -5.70 13.48
C TYR A 130 -21.97 -5.40 12.46
N GLN A 131 -22.36 -5.32 11.19
CA GLN A 131 -21.47 -4.94 10.11
C GLN A 131 -22.01 -3.67 9.43
N LEU A 132 -21.15 -2.70 9.16
CA LEU A 132 -21.44 -1.66 8.19
C LEU A 132 -20.95 -2.15 6.83
N ARG A 133 -21.84 -2.16 5.84
CA ARG A 133 -21.48 -2.40 4.44
C ARG A 133 -21.53 -1.09 3.67
N LEU A 134 -20.38 -0.57 3.27
CA LEU A 134 -20.27 0.53 2.32
C LEU A 134 -20.11 -0.06 0.92
N SER A 135 -20.96 0.35 -0.02
CA SER A 135 -20.77 0.12 -1.45
C SER A 135 -20.70 1.48 -2.15
N ALA A 136 -19.63 1.75 -2.90
CA ALA A 136 -19.45 3.01 -3.60
C ALA A 136 -18.82 2.82 -4.99
N ALA A 137 -19.13 3.72 -5.91
CA ALA A 137 -18.46 3.83 -7.20
C ALA A 137 -18.28 5.30 -7.57
N ALA A 138 -17.14 5.64 -8.17
CA ALA A 138 -16.88 6.94 -8.77
C ALA A 138 -17.14 6.87 -10.27
N ILE A 139 -17.95 7.79 -10.79
CA ILE A 139 -18.22 7.90 -12.22
C ILE A 139 -18.05 9.34 -12.70
N GLU A 140 -17.65 9.52 -13.96
CA GLU A 140 -17.38 10.86 -14.48
C GLU A 140 -18.65 11.72 -14.39
N SER A 141 -18.52 12.96 -13.90
CA SER A 141 -19.67 13.85 -13.66
C SER A 141 -20.62 13.98 -14.86
N LYS A 142 -20.07 13.94 -16.08
CA LYS A 142 -20.83 14.01 -17.35
C LYS A 142 -21.84 12.88 -17.54
N GLU A 143 -21.59 11.72 -16.94
CA GLU A 143 -22.43 10.51 -17.06
C GLU A 143 -23.66 10.59 -16.15
N ILE A 144 -23.58 11.36 -15.05
CA ILE A 144 -24.69 11.64 -14.14
C ILE A 144 -25.57 12.82 -14.57
N VAL A 145 -25.11 13.71 -15.47
CA VAL A 145 -25.86 14.92 -15.87
C VAL A 145 -27.27 14.58 -16.37
N ASN A 146 -27.45 13.45 -17.05
CA ASN A 146 -28.76 12.98 -17.55
C ASN A 146 -29.67 12.39 -16.46
N GLN A 147 -29.16 12.22 -15.23
CA GLN A 147 -29.88 11.66 -14.07
C GLN A 147 -30.27 12.70 -13.02
N ALA A 148 -29.94 13.99 -13.21
CA ALA A 148 -30.11 15.07 -12.24
C ALA A 148 -31.55 15.32 -11.73
N ARG A 149 -32.57 14.70 -12.36
CA ARG A 149 -33.99 14.78 -11.93
C ARG A 149 -34.46 13.56 -11.11
N LYS A 150 -33.65 12.51 -10.99
CA LYS A 150 -34.01 11.30 -10.25
C LYS A 150 -33.74 11.48 -8.75
N PRO A 151 -34.50 10.81 -7.86
CA PRO A 151 -34.16 10.72 -6.44
C PRO A 151 -32.75 10.14 -6.25
N VAL A 152 -31.98 10.66 -5.29
CA VAL A 152 -30.59 10.24 -5.03
C VAL A 152 -30.46 8.72 -4.85
N ALA A 153 -31.36 8.10 -4.09
CA ALA A 153 -31.34 6.64 -3.87
C ALA A 153 -31.49 5.84 -5.18
N GLN A 154 -32.25 6.36 -6.14
CA GLN A 154 -32.40 5.71 -7.45
C GLN A 154 -31.11 5.84 -8.27
N VAL A 155 -30.50 7.03 -8.31
CA VAL A 155 -29.21 7.28 -8.95
C VAL A 155 -28.16 6.32 -8.40
N VAL A 156 -28.02 6.24 -7.07
CA VAL A 156 -27.06 5.36 -6.41
C VAL A 156 -27.28 3.90 -6.81
N ASN A 157 -28.51 3.40 -6.75
CA ASN A 157 -28.78 2.00 -7.11
C ASN A 157 -28.47 1.70 -8.58
N GLU A 158 -28.80 2.61 -9.51
CA GLU A 158 -28.49 2.44 -10.94
C GLU A 158 -26.98 2.44 -11.19
N VAL A 159 -26.24 3.36 -10.57
CA VAL A 159 -24.78 3.45 -10.69
C VAL A 159 -24.10 2.19 -10.15
N LEU A 160 -24.46 1.75 -8.95
CA LEU A 160 -23.87 0.54 -8.35
C LEU A 160 -24.24 -0.74 -9.14
N LEU A 161 -25.42 -0.77 -9.79
CA LEU A 161 -25.86 -1.91 -10.59
C LEU A 161 -25.14 -1.98 -11.95
N HIS A 162 -24.92 -0.85 -12.61
CA HIS A 162 -24.30 -0.80 -13.93
C HIS A 162 -22.77 -0.91 -13.87
N ASN A 163 -22.15 -0.42 -12.80
CA ASN A 163 -20.70 -0.39 -12.64
C ASN A 163 -20.20 -1.45 -11.65
N LYS A 164 -20.84 -2.63 -11.59
CA LYS A 164 -20.53 -3.68 -10.60
C LYS A 164 -19.04 -4.05 -10.50
N ALA A 165 -18.31 -3.98 -11.61
CA ALA A 165 -16.88 -4.29 -11.64
C ALA A 165 -16.01 -3.19 -10.97
N GLU A 166 -16.54 -1.98 -10.86
CA GLU A 166 -15.87 -0.78 -10.31
C GLU A 166 -16.45 -0.38 -8.94
N VAL A 167 -17.40 -1.16 -8.40
CA VAL A 167 -17.93 -0.93 -7.06
C VAL A 167 -16.91 -1.39 -6.03
N THR A 168 -16.42 -0.44 -5.25
CA THR A 168 -15.67 -0.70 -4.03
C THR A 168 -16.65 -1.05 -2.92
N GLU A 169 -16.49 -2.23 -2.31
CA GLU A 169 -17.26 -2.66 -1.15
C GLU A 169 -16.35 -2.82 0.07
N GLN A 170 -16.78 -2.29 1.21
CA GLN A 170 -16.13 -2.51 2.50
C GLN A 170 -17.14 -2.98 3.55
N LEU A 171 -16.73 -3.99 4.31
CA LEU A 171 -17.40 -4.42 5.53
C LEU A 171 -16.61 -3.92 6.74
N TRP A 172 -17.31 -3.38 7.74
CA TRP A 172 -16.69 -2.87 8.96
C TRP A 172 -17.47 -3.31 10.21
N PRO A 173 -16.83 -4.08 11.12
CA PRO A 173 -17.52 -4.60 12.28
C PRO A 173 -17.69 -3.53 13.37
N MET A 174 -18.82 -3.58 14.05
CA MET A 174 -19.03 -2.84 15.29
C MET A 174 -19.87 -3.64 16.28
N GLN A 175 -19.48 -3.61 17.55
CA GLN A 175 -20.24 -4.20 18.64
C GLN A 175 -21.38 -3.28 19.04
N VAL A 176 -22.60 -3.80 19.21
CA VAL A 176 -23.74 -3.08 19.81
C VAL A 176 -24.15 -3.83 21.07
N GLY A 177 -24.22 -3.15 22.21
CA GLY A 177 -24.47 -3.78 23.51
C GLY A 177 -23.33 -4.69 23.95
N SER A 178 -23.65 -5.73 24.71
CA SER A 178 -22.67 -6.74 25.13
C SER A 178 -22.51 -7.81 24.04
N SER A 179 -21.34 -8.44 23.94
CA SER A 179 -21.20 -9.70 23.21
C SER A 179 -20.63 -10.74 24.15
N ALA A 180 -21.05 -12.00 23.99
CA ALA A 180 -20.38 -13.10 24.67
C ALA A 180 -18.90 -13.09 24.28
N GLN A 181 -18.01 -13.20 25.27
CA GLN A 181 -16.60 -13.46 24.97
C GLN A 181 -16.49 -14.89 24.44
N VAL A 182 -15.71 -15.07 23.37
CA VAL A 182 -15.37 -16.40 22.88
C VAL A 182 -14.52 -17.09 23.95
N ALA A 183 -14.96 -18.25 24.43
CA ALA A 183 -14.19 -19.04 25.38
C ALA A 183 -12.97 -19.62 24.65
N MET A 184 -11.79 -19.07 24.93
CA MET A 184 -10.53 -19.59 24.41
C MET A 184 -10.07 -20.76 25.29
N PRO A 185 -9.55 -21.86 24.72
CA PRO A 185 -8.96 -22.94 25.53
C PRO A 185 -7.70 -22.44 26.25
N PRO A 186 -7.28 -23.10 27.35
CA PRO A 186 -6.06 -22.75 28.07
C PRO A 186 -4.82 -23.06 27.22
N PHE A 187 -3.87 -22.14 27.17
CA PHE A 187 -2.63 -22.28 26.41
C PHE A 187 -1.41 -21.93 27.28
N ALA A 188 -0.19 -22.27 26.84
CA ALA A 188 1.06 -21.94 27.52
C ALA A 188 2.09 -21.32 26.56
N GLY A 189 2.52 -20.08 26.82
CA GLY A 189 3.44 -19.29 25.98
C GLY A 189 4.76 -19.97 25.60
N LEU A 190 5.20 -19.79 24.35
CA LEU A 190 6.57 -20.09 23.91
C LEU A 190 7.58 -19.19 24.63
N LYS A 191 8.78 -19.74 24.89
CA LYS A 191 9.85 -19.02 25.60
C LYS A 191 10.38 -17.85 24.75
N THR A 192 10.38 -16.64 25.32
CA THR A 192 10.96 -15.45 24.70
C THR A 192 12.45 -15.31 25.02
N ALA A 193 13.19 -14.52 24.22
CA ALA A 193 14.57 -14.12 24.53
C ALA A 193 14.71 -13.35 25.87
N LYS A 194 13.63 -12.71 26.34
CA LYS A 194 13.55 -12.06 27.66
C LYS A 194 13.44 -13.08 28.79
N SER A 195 12.73 -14.19 28.58
CA SER A 195 12.60 -15.30 29.53
C SER A 195 13.90 -16.09 29.74
N ALA A 196 14.88 -15.95 28.85
CA ALA A 196 16.23 -16.51 29.02
C ALA A 196 17.14 -15.60 29.88
N ARG A 197 16.80 -14.32 30.06
CA ARG A 197 17.63 -13.33 30.78
C ARG A 197 17.30 -13.19 32.27
N THR A 198 16.25 -13.83 32.79
CA THR A 198 15.91 -13.82 34.22
C THR A 198 16.82 -14.71 35.09
N MET A 199 17.88 -15.31 34.53
CA MET A 199 18.84 -16.12 35.29
C MET A 199 20.15 -15.39 35.67
N SER A 200 20.35 -14.11 35.35
CA SER A 200 21.54 -13.37 35.83
C SER A 200 21.37 -11.84 35.84
N ALA A 201 21.46 -11.28 37.06
CA ALA A 201 21.87 -9.91 37.44
C ALA A 201 20.78 -8.86 37.87
N PRO A 202 21.12 -7.94 38.81
CA PRO A 202 20.19 -7.21 39.71
C PRO A 202 19.84 -5.77 39.26
N PRO A 203 18.98 -5.00 40.00
CA PRO A 203 18.20 -3.89 39.43
C PRO A 203 18.70 -2.46 39.74
N ALA A 204 18.23 -1.53 38.89
CA ALA A 204 17.99 -0.07 39.04
C ALA A 204 18.61 0.73 37.85
N ALA A 205 18.04 1.80 37.29
CA ALA A 205 17.09 2.79 37.78
C ALA A 205 16.16 3.35 36.68
N ALA A 206 15.08 4.01 37.10
CA ALA A 206 14.00 4.55 36.27
C ALA A 206 14.22 6.01 35.83
N SER A 207 13.74 6.38 34.64
CA SER A 207 13.13 7.69 34.33
C SER A 207 12.18 7.60 33.11
N SER A 208 11.32 8.61 32.98
CA SER A 208 9.93 8.64 32.51
C SER A 208 9.59 8.69 31.00
N LYS A 209 8.51 7.97 30.66
CA LYS A 209 7.33 8.34 29.83
C LYS A 209 7.46 8.63 28.32
N THR A 210 7.42 7.56 27.54
CA THR A 210 6.30 7.18 26.64
C THR A 210 6.42 5.67 26.48
N ALA A 211 5.64 4.93 27.28
CA ALA A 211 5.74 3.48 27.32
C ALA A 211 5.11 2.91 26.04
N MET A 212 5.95 2.72 25.02
CA MET A 212 5.67 1.81 23.92
C MET A 212 5.42 0.44 24.54
N ALA A 213 4.33 -0.23 24.18
CA ALA A 213 4.11 -1.59 24.62
C ALA A 213 5.25 -2.44 24.04
N PRO A 214 6.19 -2.97 24.85
CA PRO A 214 7.11 -3.99 24.34
C PRO A 214 6.29 -5.21 23.91
N ALA A 215 6.81 -6.09 23.06
CA ALA A 215 6.23 -7.41 22.82
C ALA A 215 5.73 -8.02 24.15
N VAL A 216 4.40 -8.08 24.30
CA VAL A 216 3.75 -8.55 25.51
C VAL A 216 3.46 -10.03 25.27
N PRO A 217 3.80 -10.94 26.21
CA PRO A 217 3.19 -12.27 26.19
C PRO A 217 1.69 -12.04 26.09
N ALA A 218 1.04 -12.65 25.09
CA ALA A 218 -0.38 -12.40 24.90
C ALA A 218 -1.10 -12.66 26.23
N SER A 219 -1.78 -11.62 26.73
CA SER A 219 -2.52 -11.74 27.97
C SER A 219 -3.52 -12.89 27.79
N ASN A 220 -3.61 -13.76 28.79
CA ASN A 220 -4.40 -15.01 28.79
C ASN A 220 -3.78 -16.23 28.10
N GLY A 221 -2.46 -16.26 27.91
CA GLY A 221 -1.72 -17.52 27.85
C GLY A 221 -1.53 -18.15 26.47
N PHE A 222 -1.76 -17.46 25.35
CA PHE A 222 -1.50 -18.03 24.03
C PHE A 222 -0.08 -18.65 23.93
N PRO A 223 0.12 -19.77 23.20
CA PRO A 223 1.39 -20.45 23.14
C PRO A 223 2.39 -19.78 22.20
N TYR A 224 2.14 -18.53 21.81
CA TYR A 224 2.91 -17.79 20.83
C TYR A 224 3.36 -16.46 21.43
N THR A 225 4.51 -15.98 20.98
CA THR A 225 4.92 -14.59 21.22
C THR A 225 4.26 -13.75 20.14
N VAL A 226 3.57 -12.69 20.55
CA VAL A 226 3.01 -11.72 19.59
C VAL A 226 4.13 -10.76 19.24
N TYR A 227 4.41 -10.66 17.95
CA TYR A 227 5.28 -9.67 17.37
C TYR A 227 4.41 -8.68 16.62
N TYR A 228 4.83 -7.42 16.59
CA TYR A 228 4.12 -6.37 15.88
C TYR A 228 5.00 -5.84 14.76
N GLY A 229 4.52 -5.92 13.52
CA GLY A 229 5.29 -5.40 12.40
C GLY A 229 4.46 -4.98 11.20
N ASN A 230 5.16 -4.44 10.21
CA ASN A 230 4.59 -4.08 8.92
C ASN A 230 5.32 -4.89 7.83
N LEU A 231 4.58 -5.61 7.00
CA LEU A 231 5.12 -6.49 5.97
C LEU A 231 5.18 -5.83 4.59
N HIS A 232 4.70 -4.59 4.46
CA HIS A 232 4.64 -3.90 3.17
C HIS A 232 4.95 -2.41 3.35
N SER A 233 6.11 -1.98 2.84
CA SER A 233 6.54 -0.58 2.86
C SER A 233 7.67 -0.30 1.87
N GLN A 234 7.77 0.95 1.41
CA GLN A 234 8.76 1.37 0.42
C GLN A 234 9.86 2.24 1.01
N THR A 235 11.02 2.28 0.35
CA THR A 235 12.13 3.19 0.66
C THR A 235 12.69 3.82 -0.60
N ASN A 236 13.77 4.59 -0.50
CA ASN A 236 14.44 5.16 -1.67
C ASN A 236 15.16 4.15 -2.57
N HIS A 237 15.01 2.85 -2.37
CA HIS A 237 15.44 1.85 -3.35
C HIS A 237 14.41 1.69 -4.49
N SER A 238 13.16 2.13 -4.26
CA SER A 238 12.11 2.31 -5.26
C SER A 238 11.56 3.74 -5.16
N ASP A 239 10.27 3.93 -4.97
CA ASP A 239 9.57 5.23 -4.94
C ASP A 239 9.14 5.67 -3.52
N GLY A 240 9.63 5.00 -2.48
CA GLY A 240 9.39 5.37 -1.09
C GLY A 240 10.43 6.32 -0.49
N GLY A 241 10.42 6.45 0.83
CA GLY A 241 11.39 7.26 1.58
C GLY A 241 11.17 8.77 1.46
N GLY A 242 9.95 9.21 1.13
CA GLY A 242 9.60 10.63 1.01
C GLY A 242 9.67 11.38 2.36
N ASN A 243 10.23 12.59 2.36
CA ASN A 243 10.30 13.40 3.58
C ASN A 243 8.91 13.81 4.05
N LEU A 244 8.55 13.51 5.31
CA LEU A 244 7.22 13.77 5.86
C LEU A 244 6.71 15.20 5.73
N SER A 245 7.59 16.20 5.69
CA SER A 245 7.17 17.61 5.56
C SER A 245 6.76 18.00 4.14
N ALA A 246 7.10 17.20 3.13
CA ALA A 246 6.86 17.47 1.72
C ALA A 246 6.27 16.28 0.94
N CYS A 247 6.13 15.12 1.58
CA CYS A 247 5.60 13.91 0.96
C CYS A 247 4.10 14.06 0.70
N THR A 248 3.70 13.92 -0.56
CA THR A 248 2.29 13.96 -0.99
C THR A 248 1.92 12.75 -1.84
N GLY A 249 2.80 11.76 -1.94
CA GLY A 249 2.67 10.61 -2.85
C GLY A 249 3.97 9.80 -2.97
N ALA A 250 3.96 8.83 -3.86
CA ALA A 250 5.15 8.16 -4.36
C ALA A 250 6.19 9.17 -4.88
N GLN A 251 7.47 8.84 -4.75
CA GLN A 251 8.60 9.65 -5.18
C GLN A 251 9.08 9.18 -6.55
N ASN A 252 9.81 10.03 -7.28
CA ASN A 252 10.50 9.51 -8.46
C ASN A 252 11.45 8.38 -8.02
N PRO A 253 11.53 7.26 -8.74
CA PRO A 253 12.34 6.13 -8.34
C PRO A 253 13.77 6.53 -7.96
N GLN A 254 14.19 6.11 -6.77
CA GLN A 254 15.49 6.35 -6.16
C GLN A 254 15.84 7.82 -5.86
N SER A 255 14.87 8.73 -5.92
CA SER A 255 15.12 10.17 -5.71
C SER A 255 15.05 10.62 -4.25
N ALA A 256 14.44 9.81 -3.38
CA ALA A 256 14.16 10.19 -2.00
C ALA A 256 15.38 10.00 -1.07
N ALA A 257 15.33 10.64 0.09
CA ALA A 257 16.49 10.73 0.99
C ALA A 257 16.68 9.51 1.91
N TYR A 258 15.61 8.76 2.20
CA TYR A 258 15.61 7.77 3.27
C TYR A 258 15.53 6.33 2.73
N GLY A 259 16.49 5.49 3.14
CA GLY A 259 16.63 4.12 2.66
C GLY A 259 16.29 3.04 3.69
N PRO A 260 16.61 1.77 3.41
CA PRO A 260 16.22 0.63 4.26
C PRO A 260 16.65 0.75 5.72
N THR A 261 17.89 1.18 5.98
CA THR A 261 18.39 1.36 7.35
C THR A 261 17.61 2.43 8.12
N ASP A 262 17.23 3.53 7.46
CA ASP A 262 16.42 4.59 8.08
C ASP A 262 15.03 4.04 8.44
N ALA A 263 14.44 3.24 7.54
CA ALA A 263 13.15 2.61 7.73
C ALA A 263 13.14 1.67 8.94
N TYR A 264 14.12 0.77 9.04
CA TYR A 264 14.25 -0.14 10.19
C TYR A 264 14.45 0.61 11.49
N GLN A 265 15.32 1.63 11.49
CA GLN A 265 15.57 2.44 12.67
C GLN A 265 14.32 3.20 13.12
N TYR A 266 13.54 3.75 12.18
CA TYR A 266 12.30 4.44 12.45
C TYR A 266 11.25 3.49 13.05
N ALA A 267 11.00 2.34 12.40
CA ALA A 267 10.05 1.34 12.85
C ALA A 267 10.40 0.79 14.25
N MET A 268 11.67 0.49 14.50
CA MET A 268 12.15 0.07 15.81
C MET A 268 11.91 1.16 16.88
N ASN A 269 12.15 2.43 16.55
CA ASN A 269 11.85 3.56 17.44
C ASN A 269 10.34 3.79 17.64
N LYS A 270 9.50 3.23 16.75
CA LYS A 270 8.04 3.16 16.86
C LYS A 270 7.54 1.85 17.47
N GLY A 271 8.44 1.09 18.10
CA GLY A 271 8.12 -0.10 18.88
C GLY A 271 7.62 -1.27 18.04
N LEU A 272 7.91 -1.30 16.74
CA LEU A 272 7.75 -2.51 15.94
C LEU A 272 8.87 -3.49 16.26
N ASP A 273 8.53 -4.79 16.19
CA ASP A 273 9.45 -5.90 16.33
C ASP A 273 10.05 -6.30 14.97
N PHE A 274 9.36 -6.00 13.86
CA PHE A 274 9.86 -6.23 12.51
C PHE A 274 9.32 -5.23 11.50
N LEU A 275 10.06 -5.04 10.40
CA LEU A 275 9.63 -4.28 9.23
C LEU A 275 10.16 -4.95 7.98
N MET A 276 9.31 -5.13 6.98
CA MET A 276 9.73 -5.42 5.62
C MET A 276 9.75 -4.15 4.77
N THR A 277 10.90 -3.87 4.17
CA THR A 277 11.04 -2.92 3.06
C THR A 277 10.96 -3.73 1.75
N SER A 278 9.86 -3.58 1.03
CA SER A 278 9.42 -4.44 -0.07
C SER A 278 9.41 -3.67 -1.39
N GLU A 279 10.59 -3.38 -1.93
CA GLU A 279 10.75 -2.43 -3.03
C GLU A 279 10.15 -2.94 -4.36
N HIS A 280 9.58 -2.03 -5.15
CA HIS A 280 9.09 -2.36 -6.49
C HIS A 280 10.18 -2.96 -7.39
N ASN A 281 9.90 -4.15 -7.91
CA ASN A 281 10.86 -4.92 -8.71
C ASN A 281 11.32 -4.20 -9.99
N HIS A 282 10.46 -3.35 -10.55
CA HIS A 282 10.64 -2.66 -11.83
C HIS A 282 11.21 -1.23 -11.67
N MET A 283 11.69 -0.86 -10.48
CA MET A 283 12.23 0.49 -10.19
C MET A 283 13.72 0.52 -9.85
N TYR A 284 14.40 -0.63 -9.88
CA TYR A 284 15.86 -0.73 -9.63
C TYR A 284 16.72 -0.08 -10.70
N ASP A 285 16.14 0.31 -11.82
CA ASP A 285 16.80 1.02 -12.91
C ASP A 285 16.71 2.56 -12.80
N GLY A 286 16.09 3.04 -11.72
CA GLY A 286 15.91 4.46 -11.40
C GLY A 286 14.82 5.12 -12.23
N SER A 287 13.91 4.35 -12.81
CA SER A 287 12.79 4.85 -13.59
C SER A 287 11.48 4.15 -13.27
N ASP A 288 10.40 4.77 -13.70
CA ASP A 288 9.03 4.27 -13.60
C ASP A 288 8.57 3.52 -14.85
N ALA A 289 9.52 3.28 -15.75
CA ALA A 289 9.38 2.52 -16.97
C ALA A 289 10.65 1.69 -17.14
N THR A 290 10.99 1.29 -18.36
CA THR A 290 12.30 0.72 -18.63
C THR A 290 13.28 1.82 -19.03
N ASN A 291 14.29 2.05 -18.20
CA ASN A 291 15.42 2.89 -18.53
C ASN A 291 16.32 2.15 -19.53
N ALA A 292 16.22 2.52 -20.81
CA ALA A 292 16.99 1.90 -21.89
C ALA A 292 18.51 2.04 -21.74
N SER A 293 18.99 2.95 -20.89
CA SER A 293 20.42 3.15 -20.59
C SER A 293 20.86 2.55 -19.26
N ALA A 294 19.97 1.82 -18.58
CA ALA A 294 20.27 1.21 -17.29
C ALA A 294 21.43 0.23 -17.38
N ASN A 295 22.27 0.26 -16.33
CA ASN A 295 23.32 -0.72 -16.12
C ASN A 295 22.79 -1.84 -15.22
N PRO A 296 22.65 -3.09 -15.72
CA PRO A 296 22.19 -4.21 -14.91
C PRO A 296 23.00 -4.44 -13.64
N THR A 297 24.32 -4.20 -13.68
CA THR A 297 25.18 -4.34 -12.50
C THR A 297 24.81 -3.34 -11.41
N THR A 298 24.42 -2.11 -11.77
CA THR A 298 23.98 -1.11 -10.79
C THR A 298 22.68 -1.54 -10.12
N ALA A 299 21.68 -1.99 -10.89
CA ALA A 299 20.40 -2.46 -10.36
C ALA A 299 20.58 -3.66 -9.41
N LYS A 300 21.36 -4.66 -9.81
CA LYS A 300 21.66 -5.83 -8.98
C LYS A 300 22.42 -5.46 -7.71
N ASN A 301 23.41 -4.56 -7.80
CA ASN A 301 24.16 -4.12 -6.64
C ASN A 301 23.28 -3.33 -5.65
N LEU A 302 22.28 -2.58 -6.13
CA LEU A 302 21.31 -1.91 -5.26
C LEU A 302 20.41 -2.91 -4.53
N TYR A 303 19.96 -3.97 -5.20
CA TYR A 303 19.22 -5.05 -4.53
C TYR A 303 20.07 -5.73 -3.43
N GLN A 304 21.31 -6.07 -3.76
CA GLN A 304 22.25 -6.67 -2.81
C GLN A 304 22.59 -5.72 -1.65
N SER A 305 22.63 -4.39 -1.87
CA SER A 305 22.87 -3.44 -0.78
C SER A 305 21.71 -3.40 0.22
N GLY A 306 20.46 -3.56 -0.23
CA GLY A 306 19.30 -3.68 0.65
C GLY A 306 19.32 -4.95 1.52
N LEU A 307 19.66 -6.10 0.92
CA LEU A 307 19.87 -7.36 1.67
C LEU A 307 20.97 -7.20 2.74
N ASN A 308 22.09 -6.55 2.37
CA ASN A 308 23.18 -6.26 3.30
C ASN A 308 22.77 -5.28 4.40
N ALA A 309 21.93 -4.29 4.10
CA ALA A 309 21.40 -3.35 5.09
C ALA A 309 20.54 -4.06 6.13
N ALA A 310 19.61 -4.92 5.71
CA ALA A 310 18.79 -5.73 6.61
C ALA A 310 19.65 -6.66 7.49
N ALA A 311 20.59 -7.40 6.89
CA ALA A 311 21.48 -8.28 7.63
C ALA A 311 22.34 -7.53 8.67
N SER A 312 22.88 -6.37 8.29
CA SER A 312 23.71 -5.54 9.18
C SER A 312 22.88 -4.92 10.32
N PHE A 313 21.66 -4.48 10.02
CA PHE A 313 20.74 -3.95 11.02
C PHE A 313 20.34 -5.03 12.03
N ASN A 314 20.01 -6.24 11.57
CA ASN A 314 19.67 -7.39 12.42
C ASN A 314 20.82 -7.81 13.32
N ALA A 315 22.05 -7.84 12.80
CA ALA A 315 23.25 -8.14 13.59
C ALA A 315 23.48 -7.12 14.72
N SER A 316 23.10 -5.86 14.49
CA SER A 316 23.27 -4.76 15.46
C SER A 316 22.07 -4.61 16.41
N ASN A 317 20.90 -5.16 16.06
CA ASN A 317 19.64 -4.98 16.77
C ASN A 317 18.94 -6.34 17.01
N PRO A 318 19.41 -7.16 17.96
CA PRO A 318 18.94 -8.55 18.13
C PRO A 318 17.48 -8.70 18.60
N ASN A 319 16.78 -7.60 18.89
CA ASN A 319 15.36 -7.59 19.25
C ASN A 319 14.47 -7.02 18.12
N PHE A 320 15.03 -6.80 16.94
CA PHE A 320 14.31 -6.31 15.76
C PHE A 320 14.65 -7.18 14.56
N LEU A 321 13.68 -7.40 13.67
CA LEU A 321 13.88 -8.08 12.39
C LEU A 321 13.58 -7.13 11.23
N GLY A 322 14.64 -6.61 10.62
CA GLY A 322 14.60 -6.00 9.30
C GLY A 322 14.54 -7.09 8.23
N ILE A 323 13.56 -6.96 7.34
CA ILE A 323 13.35 -7.84 6.19
C ILE A 323 13.50 -6.98 4.94
N TYR A 324 14.29 -7.43 3.98
CA TYR A 324 14.41 -6.81 2.67
C TYR A 324 13.90 -7.79 1.62
N GLY A 325 13.03 -7.33 0.73
CA GLY A 325 12.48 -8.14 -0.34
C GLY A 325 11.93 -7.29 -1.47
N LEU A 326 11.06 -7.90 -2.27
CA LEU A 326 10.46 -7.25 -3.44
C LEU A 326 8.97 -7.13 -3.24
N GLU A 327 8.40 -6.00 -3.65
CA GLU A 327 7.05 -5.99 -4.18
C GLU A 327 7.16 -6.23 -5.69
N TRP A 328 6.84 -7.46 -6.09
CA TRP A 328 6.80 -7.82 -7.50
C TRP A 328 5.40 -7.59 -8.04
N GLY A 329 5.26 -6.90 -9.17
CA GLY A 329 3.97 -6.88 -9.84
C GLY A 329 3.87 -5.94 -11.00
N VAL A 330 2.70 -6.02 -11.63
CA VAL A 330 2.39 -5.27 -12.83
C VAL A 330 1.25 -4.32 -12.53
N ILE A 331 1.62 -3.04 -12.57
CA ILE A 331 0.78 -1.86 -12.39
C ILE A 331 -0.59 -1.95 -13.12
N ASN A 332 -0.64 -2.50 -14.34
CA ASN A 332 -1.88 -2.60 -15.13
C ASN A 332 -2.35 -4.05 -15.29
N ASN A 333 -3.46 -4.42 -14.65
CA ASN A 333 -4.13 -5.73 -14.78
C ASN A 333 -3.24 -6.94 -14.42
N GLY A 334 -2.34 -6.79 -13.46
CA GLY A 334 -1.53 -7.89 -12.92
C GLY A 334 -1.63 -8.02 -11.41
N GLY A 335 -1.51 -6.93 -10.65
CA GLY A 335 -1.49 -6.97 -9.18
C GLY A 335 -0.08 -7.12 -8.61
N HIS A 336 0.08 -6.72 -7.35
CA HIS A 336 1.36 -6.67 -6.64
C HIS A 336 1.46 -7.71 -5.53
N MET A 337 2.64 -8.27 -5.33
CA MET A 337 2.89 -9.27 -4.29
C MET A 337 4.26 -9.12 -3.67
N ASN A 338 4.30 -9.16 -2.34
CA ASN A 338 5.58 -9.28 -1.66
C ASN A 338 6.18 -10.66 -1.88
N ILE A 339 7.48 -10.69 -2.13
CA ILE A 339 8.29 -11.90 -2.21
C ILE A 339 9.36 -11.82 -1.11
N PHE A 340 9.30 -12.79 -0.21
CA PHE A 340 10.19 -12.93 0.93
C PHE A 340 11.29 -13.94 0.62
N ASN A 341 12.44 -13.79 1.29
CA ASN A 341 13.60 -14.68 1.20
C ASN A 341 14.23 -14.77 -0.20
N SER A 342 13.87 -13.88 -1.13
CA SER A 342 14.61 -13.76 -2.38
C SER A 342 15.99 -13.16 -2.12
N ASN A 343 17.01 -13.79 -2.69
CA ASN A 343 18.37 -13.26 -2.79
C ASN A 343 18.69 -12.78 -4.21
N GLU A 344 17.70 -12.80 -5.10
CA GLU A 344 17.78 -12.44 -6.51
C GLU A 344 16.82 -11.27 -6.80
N LEU A 345 17.30 -10.27 -7.56
CA LEU A 345 16.40 -9.30 -8.16
C LEU A 345 15.59 -9.98 -9.27
N LEU A 346 14.26 -9.89 -9.22
CA LEU A 346 13.35 -10.47 -10.20
C LEU A 346 12.80 -9.38 -11.13
N GLY A 347 12.75 -9.63 -12.43
CA GLY A 347 12.17 -8.65 -13.36
C GLY A 347 12.11 -9.12 -14.81
N TRP A 348 11.52 -8.27 -15.66
CA TRP A 348 11.37 -8.52 -17.10
C TRP A 348 12.01 -7.44 -17.97
N GLU A 349 12.54 -6.37 -17.38
CA GLU A 349 13.10 -5.24 -18.11
C GLU A 349 14.45 -5.56 -18.77
N TYR A 350 14.61 -5.13 -20.02
CA TYR A 350 15.85 -5.20 -20.77
C TYR A 350 16.30 -3.80 -21.19
N ASN A 351 17.60 -3.52 -21.06
CA ASN A 351 18.18 -2.28 -21.58
C ASN A 351 18.32 -2.31 -23.12
N SER A 352 18.74 -1.19 -23.72
CA SER A 352 18.96 -1.06 -25.17
C SER A 352 20.00 -2.02 -25.76
N SER A 353 20.87 -2.58 -24.92
CA SER A 353 21.85 -3.61 -25.29
C SER A 353 21.31 -5.03 -25.11
N ASN A 354 19.99 -5.18 -24.91
CA ASN A 354 19.31 -6.45 -24.69
C ASN A 354 19.87 -7.24 -23.49
N GLN A 355 20.21 -6.54 -22.40
CA GLN A 355 20.62 -7.14 -21.14
C GLN A 355 19.50 -7.02 -20.12
N LEU A 356 19.18 -8.14 -19.46
CA LEU A 356 18.19 -8.18 -18.38
C LEU A 356 18.65 -7.31 -17.20
N ILE A 357 17.79 -6.42 -16.71
CA ILE A 357 18.05 -5.50 -15.58
C ILE A 357 17.65 -6.17 -14.24
N ALA A 358 17.83 -7.49 -14.16
CA ALA A 358 17.49 -8.33 -13.01
C ALA A 358 18.41 -9.55 -12.96
N ASP A 359 18.41 -10.29 -11.84
CA ASP A 359 19.11 -11.56 -11.71
C ASP A 359 18.36 -12.69 -12.38
N THR A 360 17.06 -12.76 -12.17
CA THR A 360 16.20 -13.81 -12.72
C THR A 360 15.06 -13.21 -13.52
N LEU A 361 14.90 -13.70 -14.75
CA LEU A 361 13.78 -13.32 -15.61
C LEU A 361 12.48 -13.86 -15.01
N THR A 362 11.56 -12.96 -14.73
CA THR A 362 10.16 -13.28 -14.41
C THR A 362 9.27 -12.64 -15.46
N THR A 363 8.59 -13.44 -16.27
CA THR A 363 7.80 -12.92 -17.39
C THR A 363 6.67 -12.03 -16.88
N LYS A 364 6.55 -10.83 -17.45
CA LYS A 364 5.48 -9.88 -17.13
C LYS A 364 4.10 -10.56 -17.27
N ASN A 365 3.23 -10.41 -16.28
CA ASN A 365 1.89 -11.00 -16.18
C ASN A 365 1.82 -12.54 -16.04
N ASP A 366 2.94 -13.26 -15.94
CA ASP A 366 2.95 -14.72 -15.77
C ASP A 366 2.98 -15.12 -14.29
N TYR A 367 1.83 -14.98 -13.62
CA TYR A 367 1.70 -15.34 -12.20
C TYR A 367 1.90 -16.83 -11.94
N ALA A 368 1.43 -17.70 -12.84
CA ALA A 368 1.62 -19.15 -12.69
C ALA A 368 3.10 -19.54 -12.78
N GLY A 369 3.84 -18.96 -13.74
CA GLY A 369 5.29 -19.12 -13.84
C GLY A 369 6.02 -18.57 -12.62
N LEU A 370 5.60 -17.42 -12.11
CA LEU A 370 6.17 -16.82 -10.90
C LEU A 370 5.95 -17.72 -9.66
N TYR A 371 4.74 -18.24 -9.44
CA TYR A 371 4.46 -19.15 -8.33
C TYR A 371 5.30 -20.42 -8.41
N THR A 372 5.43 -20.98 -9.62
CA THR A 372 6.29 -22.14 -9.89
C THR A 372 7.74 -21.85 -9.49
N LEU A 373 8.27 -20.69 -9.90
CA LEU A 373 9.62 -20.27 -9.56
C LEU A 373 9.80 -20.09 -8.04
N MET A 374 8.90 -19.37 -7.37
CA MET A 374 8.97 -19.15 -5.93
C MET A 374 8.99 -20.48 -5.16
N ARG A 375 8.10 -21.40 -5.51
CA ARG A 375 8.04 -22.73 -4.91
C ARG A 375 9.31 -23.56 -5.15
N GLN A 376 9.94 -23.45 -6.32
CA GLN A 376 11.22 -24.09 -6.60
C GLN A 376 12.37 -23.50 -5.78
N ARG A 377 12.32 -22.20 -5.49
CA ARG A 377 13.33 -21.48 -4.72
C ARG A 377 13.10 -21.50 -3.21
N GLY A 378 11.93 -21.96 -2.75
CA GLY A 378 11.53 -21.91 -1.35
C GLY A 378 11.22 -20.49 -0.87
N TRP A 379 10.88 -19.59 -1.80
CA TRP A 379 10.38 -18.26 -1.47
C TRP A 379 8.91 -18.34 -1.12
N ILE A 380 8.48 -17.42 -0.27
CA ILE A 380 7.08 -17.27 0.11
C ILE A 380 6.60 -15.88 -0.30
N GLY A 381 5.29 -15.70 -0.43
CA GLY A 381 4.71 -14.45 -0.85
C GLY A 381 3.43 -14.05 -0.12
N GLN A 382 3.10 -12.78 -0.28
CA GLN A 382 1.88 -12.14 0.17
C GLN A 382 1.18 -11.50 -1.03
N PHE A 383 -0.13 -11.69 -1.18
CA PHE A 383 -0.92 -10.85 -2.09
C PHE A 383 -1.03 -9.45 -1.48
N ASN A 384 -0.47 -8.43 -2.13
CA ASN A 384 -0.59 -7.05 -1.71
C ASN A 384 -1.81 -6.43 -2.38
N HIS A 385 -2.55 -5.63 -1.61
CA HIS A 385 -3.74 -4.89 -2.07
C HIS A 385 -4.57 -5.58 -3.18
N PRO A 386 -4.95 -6.86 -3.02
CA PRO A 386 -5.50 -7.64 -4.12
C PRO A 386 -6.92 -7.21 -4.51
N SER A 387 -7.23 -7.36 -5.79
CA SER A 387 -8.57 -7.14 -6.35
C SER A 387 -9.28 -8.44 -6.69
N THR A 388 -10.61 -8.43 -6.58
CA THR A 388 -11.46 -9.57 -6.96
C THR A 388 -11.49 -9.79 -8.47
N SER A 389 -11.01 -8.84 -9.27
CA SER A 389 -10.99 -8.91 -10.73
C SER A 389 -9.68 -8.37 -11.29
N GLY A 390 -9.32 -8.77 -12.51
CA GLY A 390 -8.19 -8.20 -13.26
C GLY A 390 -6.78 -8.51 -12.74
N GLN A 391 -6.60 -9.02 -11.52
CA GLN A 391 -5.29 -9.28 -10.91
C GLN A 391 -5.02 -10.77 -10.68
N PHE A 392 -3.74 -11.13 -10.59
CA PHE A 392 -3.21 -12.47 -10.37
C PHE A 392 -3.81 -13.50 -11.32
N LEU A 393 -3.87 -13.13 -12.60
CA LEU A 393 -4.52 -13.94 -13.63
C LEU A 393 -3.72 -15.21 -13.88
N VAL A 394 -4.38 -16.36 -13.70
CA VAL A 394 -3.90 -17.65 -14.20
C VAL A 394 -4.98 -18.20 -15.13
N ASN A 395 -4.60 -18.46 -16.39
CA ASN A 395 -5.53 -18.86 -17.45
C ASN A 395 -6.75 -17.92 -17.59
N GLY A 396 -6.53 -16.61 -17.39
CA GLY A 396 -7.57 -15.58 -17.48
C GLY A 396 -8.53 -15.52 -16.29
N VAL A 397 -8.30 -16.30 -15.23
CA VAL A 397 -9.12 -16.27 -14.01
C VAL A 397 -8.39 -15.47 -12.94
N PRO A 398 -8.99 -14.40 -12.38
CA PRO A 398 -8.37 -13.63 -11.30
C PRO A 398 -8.25 -14.45 -10.04
N LEU A 399 -7.09 -14.37 -9.36
CA LEU A 399 -6.77 -15.14 -8.15
C LEU A 399 -6.99 -16.66 -8.35
N ALA A 400 -6.72 -17.18 -9.55
CA ALA A 400 -6.92 -18.59 -9.82
C ALA A 400 -5.96 -19.46 -9.00
N TYR A 401 -6.49 -20.57 -8.50
CA TYR A 401 -5.71 -21.55 -7.77
C TYR A 401 -4.67 -22.23 -8.66
N THR A 402 -3.48 -22.39 -8.10
CA THR A 402 -2.45 -23.31 -8.60
C THR A 402 -1.82 -24.01 -7.40
N ALA A 403 -1.40 -25.27 -7.58
CA ALA A 403 -0.76 -26.02 -6.49
C ALA A 403 0.57 -25.40 -6.03
N ASP A 404 1.34 -24.83 -6.98
CA ASP A 404 2.58 -24.12 -6.64
C ASP A 404 2.28 -22.78 -5.96
N GLY A 405 1.22 -22.09 -6.38
CA GLY A 405 0.75 -20.86 -5.73
C GLY A 405 0.28 -21.11 -4.29
N ASP A 406 -0.46 -22.18 -4.03
CA ASP A 406 -0.90 -22.55 -2.67
C ASP A 406 0.26 -22.83 -1.72
N GLN A 407 1.38 -23.34 -2.26
CA GLN A 407 2.60 -23.56 -1.47
C GLN A 407 3.43 -22.27 -1.28
N ALA A 408 3.45 -21.40 -2.28
CA ALA A 408 4.28 -20.19 -2.28
C ALA A 408 3.57 -19.00 -1.59
N MET A 409 2.27 -18.85 -1.77
CA MET A 409 1.50 -17.71 -1.26
C MET A 409 0.94 -18.04 0.12
N VAL A 410 1.43 -17.33 1.14
CA VAL A 410 1.13 -17.63 2.55
C VAL A 410 0.35 -16.51 3.25
N ALA A 411 0.26 -15.34 2.62
CA ALA A 411 -0.41 -14.19 3.20
C ALA A 411 -1.27 -13.44 2.16
N CYS A 412 -2.30 -12.76 2.64
CA CYS A 412 -3.16 -11.91 1.85
C CYS A 412 -3.47 -10.64 2.65
N GLU A 413 -3.13 -9.50 2.07
CA GLU A 413 -3.35 -8.20 2.68
C GLU A 413 -4.84 -7.89 2.63
N VAL A 414 -5.50 -7.81 3.79
CA VAL A 414 -6.94 -7.50 3.87
C VAL A 414 -7.20 -6.01 4.01
N LEU A 415 -6.18 -5.24 4.40
CA LEU A 415 -6.30 -3.81 4.64
C LEU A 415 -4.95 -3.09 4.51
N ASN A 416 -4.97 -1.94 3.84
CA ASN A 416 -3.93 -0.92 3.97
C ASN A 416 -4.45 0.34 4.66
N THR A 417 -3.58 0.98 5.43
CA THR A 417 -3.73 2.40 5.75
C THR A 417 -3.22 3.21 4.55
N SER A 418 -3.64 4.47 4.38
CA SER A 418 -3.19 5.31 3.27
C SER A 418 -1.66 5.27 3.08
N ALA A 419 -1.24 4.82 1.89
CA ALA A 419 0.16 4.69 1.45
C ALA A 419 0.94 6.00 1.52
N PHE A 420 0.23 7.12 1.38
CA PHE A 420 0.80 8.47 1.34
C PHE A 420 0.53 9.27 2.62
N SER A 421 0.05 8.60 3.68
CA SER A 421 -0.14 9.26 4.96
C SER A 421 1.20 9.80 5.47
N THR A 422 1.20 11.06 5.91
CA THR A 422 2.32 11.67 6.66
C THR A 422 2.08 11.62 8.17
N ASN A 423 1.01 10.95 8.62
CA ASN A 423 0.66 10.82 10.02
C ASN A 423 1.74 10.03 10.78
N THR A 424 2.07 10.48 11.99
CA THR A 424 3.07 9.84 12.86
C THR A 424 2.57 9.54 14.27
N THR A 425 1.26 9.73 14.47
CA THR A 425 0.55 9.64 15.75
C THR A 425 -0.42 8.46 15.79
N GLU A 426 -0.41 7.59 14.78
CA GLU A 426 -1.28 6.42 14.67
C GLU A 426 -2.78 6.76 14.60
N THR A 427 -3.11 7.94 14.07
CA THR A 427 -4.49 8.44 13.99
C THR A 427 -5.01 8.55 12.56
N GLU A 428 -4.33 7.95 11.58
CA GLU A 428 -4.84 7.89 10.21
C GLU A 428 -6.19 7.14 10.18
N THR A 429 -7.13 7.67 9.41
CA THR A 429 -8.47 7.11 9.25
C THR A 429 -8.74 6.60 7.85
N SER A 430 -7.99 7.08 6.85
CA SER A 430 -8.08 6.62 5.47
C SER A 430 -7.48 5.21 5.34
N ARG A 431 -8.28 4.29 4.77
CA ARG A 431 -7.93 2.88 4.62
C ARG A 431 -8.48 2.32 3.32
N SER A 432 -7.79 1.33 2.78
CA SER A 432 -8.20 0.55 1.62
C SER A 432 -8.36 -0.91 2.05
N THR A 433 -9.39 -1.60 1.56
CA THR A 433 -9.70 -2.97 2.01
C THR A 433 -9.82 -3.94 0.87
N TYR A 434 -9.33 -5.15 1.13
CA TYR A 434 -9.17 -6.20 0.14
C TYR A 434 -9.70 -7.56 0.64
N GLU A 435 -10.45 -7.55 1.76
CA GLU A 435 -11.02 -8.76 2.37
C GLU A 435 -11.82 -9.60 1.35
N GLY A 436 -12.57 -8.97 0.45
CA GLY A 436 -13.29 -9.68 -0.62
C GLY A 436 -12.38 -10.46 -1.56
N ALA A 437 -11.20 -9.92 -1.89
CA ALA A 437 -10.21 -10.60 -2.70
C ALA A 437 -9.52 -11.74 -1.92
N CYS A 438 -9.22 -11.53 -0.64
CA CYS A 438 -8.69 -12.59 0.22
C CYS A 438 -9.69 -13.74 0.42
N ASN A 439 -10.99 -13.45 0.56
CA ASN A 439 -12.05 -14.46 0.58
C ASN A 439 -12.09 -15.24 -0.74
N LYS A 440 -11.98 -14.55 -1.88
CA LYS A 440 -11.88 -15.20 -3.19
C LYS A 440 -10.66 -16.13 -3.31
N ALA A 441 -9.51 -15.74 -2.76
CA ALA A 441 -8.33 -16.61 -2.71
C ALA A 441 -8.57 -17.86 -1.87
N LEU A 442 -9.22 -17.72 -0.70
CA LEU A 442 -9.62 -18.85 0.14
C LEU A 442 -10.62 -19.77 -0.58
N GLU A 443 -11.62 -19.20 -1.26
CA GLU A 443 -12.62 -19.94 -2.06
C GLU A 443 -11.97 -20.69 -3.22
N ALA A 444 -10.93 -20.12 -3.83
CA ALA A 444 -10.15 -20.76 -4.87
C ALA A 444 -9.33 -21.95 -4.32
N GLY A 445 -8.99 -21.94 -3.03
CA GLY A 445 -8.33 -23.04 -2.33
C GLY A 445 -6.97 -22.70 -1.72
N PHE A 446 -6.54 -21.43 -1.75
CA PHE A 446 -5.28 -21.02 -1.13
C PHE A 446 -5.35 -21.07 0.41
N HIS A 447 -4.22 -21.37 1.06
CA HIS A 447 -4.06 -21.31 2.52
C HIS A 447 -3.27 -20.06 2.95
N VAL A 448 -3.96 -18.93 3.05
CA VAL A 448 -3.34 -17.64 3.40
C VAL A 448 -3.70 -17.16 4.80
N ALA A 449 -2.73 -16.54 5.48
CA ALA A 449 -2.95 -15.71 6.65
C ALA A 449 -3.32 -14.28 6.24
N PHE A 450 -4.11 -13.59 7.06
CA PHE A 450 -4.47 -12.20 6.77
C PHE A 450 -3.43 -11.23 7.33
N THR A 451 -3.12 -10.20 6.55
CA THR A 451 -2.18 -9.15 6.93
C THR A 451 -2.83 -7.77 6.79
N THR A 452 -2.36 -6.81 7.60
CA THR A 452 -2.76 -5.41 7.51
C THR A 452 -1.50 -4.56 7.45
N ASN A 453 -1.31 -3.81 6.37
CA ASN A 453 -0.07 -3.09 6.12
C ASN A 453 -0.29 -1.60 5.85
N GLN A 454 0.79 -0.87 5.61
CA GLN A 454 0.70 0.57 5.35
C GLN A 454 1.06 0.94 3.92
N ASP A 455 1.82 0.09 3.23
CA ASP A 455 2.36 0.38 1.90
C ASP A 455 2.95 1.80 1.83
N ASN A 456 3.68 2.15 2.91
CA ASN A 456 4.01 3.53 3.15
C ASN A 456 5.15 3.96 2.23
N HIS A 457 4.93 5.05 1.51
CA HIS A 457 5.93 5.70 0.65
C HIS A 457 6.54 6.93 1.33
N CYS A 458 5.78 7.54 2.24
CA CYS A 458 6.31 8.55 3.15
C CYS A 458 7.11 7.88 4.29
N ALA A 459 8.12 8.59 4.81
CA ALA A 459 9.07 8.08 5.80
C ALA A 459 8.48 7.99 7.24
N ASN A 460 7.33 7.33 7.42
CA ASN A 460 6.62 7.14 8.70
C ASN A 460 6.41 5.66 9.07
N TRP A 461 7.20 4.73 8.52
CA TRP A 461 7.09 3.27 8.69
C TRP A 461 6.53 2.83 10.06
N GLY A 462 5.29 2.33 10.06
CA GLY A 462 4.61 1.81 11.25
C GLY A 462 3.86 2.85 12.10
N ALA A 463 3.81 4.12 11.71
CA ALA A 463 3.28 5.21 12.53
C ALA A 463 2.03 5.91 11.98
N SER A 464 1.53 5.53 10.79
CA SER A 464 0.29 6.10 10.25
C SER A 464 -0.93 5.63 11.04
N TYR A 465 -1.00 4.33 11.35
CA TYR A 465 -2.08 3.70 12.10
C TYR A 465 -1.60 2.51 12.94
N THR A 466 -2.49 2.00 13.79
CA THR A 466 -2.24 0.85 14.69
C THR A 466 -2.34 -0.51 14.00
N ASN A 467 -2.48 -0.56 12.68
CA ASN A 467 -2.46 -1.81 11.93
C ASN A 467 -1.07 -2.43 11.99
N ARG A 468 -0.98 -3.60 12.62
CA ARG A 468 0.26 -4.34 12.83
C ARG A 468 -0.03 -5.83 12.64
N ASN A 469 0.86 -6.51 11.93
CA ASN A 469 0.84 -7.96 11.70
C ASN A 469 1.45 -8.71 12.86
#